data_AF-A0A8S3QD07-F1
#
_entry.id   AF-A0A8S3QD07-F1
#
_cell.length_a   1.000
_cell.length_b   1.000
_cell.length_c   1.000
_cell.angle_alpha   90.00
_cell.angle_beta   90.00
_cell.angle_gamma   90.00
#
_symmetry.space_group_name_H-M   'P 1'
#
loop_
_entity.id
_entity.type
_entity.pdbx_description
1 polymer ?
#
loop_
_entity_poly.entity_id
_entity_poly.type
_entity_poly.pdbx_seq_one_letter_code
_entity_poly.pdbx_strand_id
1 'polypeptide(L)'
;MLARELWPGVFKPTTCHYFIRMLQEKGLLLRHFTQNIDTLESVAGLDPEVCVEAHGHFRTGHCIQCRAEYTQDWMKERIMKPSIPKCEAEGCEGVVKPDIVFFGESLPHRFLQCMSEDFGKCDLLIIMGTSLLVQPFASLVNRTKENVPRMYINLENSCPPKLDPIMTVIFGSGFDFDGENNYRDIFWQGTCDDGCMALAEALGWGEELKNLVTTEHAKIDAANPDKGTLPAKKADSTPEKTNATPKKADTTPKKTENTPKKCETPKTSDKTPPKPEAATPKATPGSGSKKTPPKK
;
A
#
# COMPACT_ATOMS: atom_id res chain seq x y z
N MET A 1 -3.22 -7.51 -22.24
CA MET A 1 -2.49 -6.32 -21.76
C MET A 1 -2.80 -6.17 -20.29
N LEU A 2 -1.77 -6.00 -19.44
CA LEU A 2 -1.94 -5.88 -17.99
C LEU A 2 -2.97 -4.80 -17.60
N ALA A 3 -2.96 -3.65 -18.28
CA ALA A 3 -3.93 -2.57 -18.03
C ALA A 3 -5.40 -2.97 -18.22
N ARG A 4 -5.69 -3.96 -19.09
CA ARG A 4 -7.05 -4.49 -19.28
C ARG A 4 -7.49 -5.35 -18.10
N GLU A 5 -6.56 -6.10 -17.51
CA GLU A 5 -6.81 -6.93 -16.32
C GLU A 5 -6.92 -6.08 -15.05
N LEU A 6 -6.21 -4.94 -15.01
CA LEU A 6 -6.24 -3.99 -13.90
C LEU A 6 -7.38 -2.98 -13.99
N TRP A 7 -8.17 -2.97 -15.06
CA TRP A 7 -9.21 -1.96 -15.24
C TRP A 7 -10.27 -2.08 -14.12
N PRO A 8 -10.57 -0.99 -13.37
CA PRO A 8 -11.51 -1.06 -12.26
C PRO A 8 -12.91 -1.49 -12.72
N GLY A 9 -13.47 -2.48 -12.02
CA GLY A 9 -14.87 -2.86 -12.10
C GLY A 9 -15.76 -1.88 -11.33
N VAL A 10 -17.08 -2.13 -11.37
CA VAL A 10 -18.00 -1.45 -10.45
C VAL A 10 -17.93 -2.24 -9.14
N PHE A 11 -17.18 -1.71 -8.18
CA PHE A 11 -16.99 -2.30 -6.87
C PHE A 11 -17.61 -1.40 -5.81
N LYS A 12 -18.13 -2.01 -4.75
CA LYS A 12 -18.66 -1.28 -3.60
C LYS A 12 -17.52 -1.01 -2.61
N PRO A 13 -17.32 0.24 -2.15
CA PRO A 13 -16.37 0.52 -1.09
C PRO A 13 -16.71 -0.29 0.17
N THR A 14 -15.69 -0.67 0.92
CA THR A 14 -15.86 -1.48 2.14
C THR A 14 -16.22 -0.61 3.35
N THR A 15 -16.55 -1.24 4.48
CA THR A 15 -16.75 -0.54 5.76
C THR A 15 -15.56 0.34 6.14
N CYS A 16 -14.33 -0.14 5.91
CA CYS A 16 -13.10 0.64 6.10
C CYS A 16 -13.12 1.97 5.31
N HIS A 17 -13.54 1.95 4.04
CA HIS A 17 -13.60 3.16 3.21
C HIS A 17 -14.61 4.17 3.77
N TYR A 18 -15.78 3.69 4.21
CA TYR A 18 -16.80 4.55 4.81
C TYR A 18 -16.41 5.06 6.19
N PHE A 19 -15.64 4.31 6.98
CA PHE A 19 -15.05 4.82 8.21
C PHE A 19 -14.09 5.99 7.95
N ILE A 20 -13.25 5.90 6.91
CA ILE A 20 -12.38 7.00 6.50
C ILE A 20 -13.22 8.22 6.06
N ARG A 21 -14.30 8.00 5.30
CA ARG A 21 -15.25 9.08 4.97
C ARG A 21 -15.84 9.73 6.22
N MET A 22 -16.20 8.96 7.25
CA MET A 22 -16.70 9.54 8.50
C MET A 22 -15.65 10.40 9.20
N LEU A 23 -14.36 10.01 9.16
CA LEU A 23 -13.28 10.86 9.67
C LEU A 23 -13.21 12.20 8.93
N GLN A 24 -13.42 12.20 7.61
CA GLN A 24 -13.50 13.42 6.81
C GLN A 24 -14.71 14.28 7.21
N GLU A 25 -15.91 13.69 7.25
CA GLU A 25 -17.15 14.40 7.56
C GLU A 25 -17.15 14.99 8.98
N LYS A 26 -16.43 14.35 9.91
CA LYS A 26 -16.25 14.83 11.29
C LYS A 26 -15.04 15.77 11.46
N GLY A 27 -14.34 16.11 10.39
CA GLY A 27 -13.22 17.07 10.42
C GLY A 27 -11.95 16.55 11.09
N LEU A 28 -11.78 15.23 11.19
CA LEU A 28 -10.63 14.57 11.83
C LEU A 28 -9.60 14.05 10.83
N LEU A 29 -9.97 13.86 9.56
CA LEU A 29 -9.09 13.36 8.53
C LEU A 29 -8.21 14.49 7.96
N LEU A 30 -6.94 14.52 8.37
CA LEU A 30 -5.94 15.42 7.77
C LEU A 30 -5.61 15.02 6.32
N ARG A 31 -5.29 13.74 6.11
CA ARG A 31 -4.96 13.17 4.81
C ARG A 31 -5.18 11.67 4.79
N HIS A 32 -5.55 11.15 3.62
CA HIS A 32 -5.59 9.73 3.32
C HIS A 32 -4.58 9.40 2.22
N PHE A 33 -3.50 8.68 2.57
CA PHE A 33 -2.54 8.16 1.60
C PHE A 33 -2.94 6.74 1.21
N THR A 34 -3.20 6.50 -0.08
CA THR A 34 -3.59 5.18 -0.60
C THR A 34 -2.57 4.64 -1.60
N GLN A 35 -2.33 3.34 -1.55
CA GLN A 35 -1.57 2.59 -2.55
C GLN A 35 -2.48 1.96 -3.62
N ASN A 36 -3.79 2.00 -3.40
CA ASN A 36 -4.77 1.39 -4.27
C ASN A 36 -4.96 2.24 -5.53
N ILE A 37 -5.40 1.59 -6.60
CA ILE A 37 -5.72 2.22 -7.89
C ILE A 37 -7.16 1.91 -8.32
N ASP A 38 -7.94 1.27 -7.44
CA ASP A 38 -9.32 0.83 -7.69
C ASP A 38 -10.35 1.97 -7.61
N THR A 39 -9.95 3.14 -7.13
CA THR A 39 -10.74 4.37 -7.00
C THR A 39 -11.87 4.32 -5.97
N LEU A 40 -11.90 3.29 -5.09
CA LEU A 40 -12.96 3.12 -4.11
C LEU A 40 -13.04 4.27 -3.09
N GLU A 41 -11.94 4.97 -2.85
CA GLU A 41 -11.91 6.18 -2.02
C GLU A 41 -12.80 7.29 -2.62
N SER A 42 -12.71 7.50 -3.93
CA SER A 42 -13.55 8.46 -4.65
C SER A 42 -15.01 8.03 -4.63
N VAL A 43 -15.28 6.73 -4.84
CA VAL A 43 -16.64 6.18 -4.81
C VAL A 43 -17.25 6.26 -3.40
N ALA A 44 -16.44 6.10 -2.35
CA ALA A 44 -16.90 6.25 -0.97
C ALA A 44 -17.31 7.70 -0.68
N GLY A 45 -16.75 8.68 -1.40
CA GLY A 45 -17.02 10.12 -1.24
C GLY A 45 -15.89 10.89 -0.56
N LEU A 46 -14.66 10.38 -0.59
CA LEU A 46 -13.51 11.17 -0.12
C LEU A 46 -13.26 12.34 -1.09
N ASP A 47 -12.95 13.50 -0.51
CA ASP A 47 -12.54 14.67 -1.27
C ASP A 47 -11.17 14.37 -1.94
N PRO A 48 -11.03 14.61 -3.25
CA PRO A 48 -9.74 14.49 -3.94
C PRO A 48 -8.62 15.29 -3.26
N GLU A 49 -8.94 16.37 -2.55
CA GLU A 49 -7.95 17.13 -1.82
C GLU A 49 -7.42 16.37 -0.60
N VAL A 50 -8.24 15.62 0.12
CA VAL A 50 -7.73 14.83 1.26
C VAL A 50 -7.06 13.53 0.82
N CYS A 51 -7.34 13.04 -0.39
CA CYS A 51 -6.81 11.79 -0.90
C CYS A 51 -5.47 11.99 -1.64
N VAL A 52 -4.48 11.17 -1.33
CA VAL A 52 -3.18 11.10 -2.02
C VAL A 52 -3.02 9.69 -2.57
N GLU A 53 -3.26 9.55 -3.87
CA GLU A 53 -3.11 8.30 -4.60
C GLU A 53 -1.63 8.09 -4.95
N ALA A 54 -0.89 7.44 -4.04
CA ALA A 54 0.55 7.27 -4.15
C ALA A 54 0.95 6.49 -5.41
N HIS A 55 0.10 5.57 -5.86
CA HIS A 55 0.31 4.77 -7.07
C HIS A 55 -0.55 5.22 -8.25
N GLY A 56 -1.12 6.42 -8.18
CA GLY A 56 -1.89 7.02 -9.26
C GLY A 56 -3.29 6.43 -9.44
N HIS A 57 -3.86 6.62 -10.63
CA HIS A 57 -5.27 6.33 -10.90
C HIS A 57 -5.57 6.08 -12.38
N PHE A 58 -6.77 5.55 -12.66
CA PHE A 58 -7.25 5.32 -14.04
C PHE A 58 -8.09 6.47 -14.64
N ARG A 59 -8.32 7.57 -13.91
CA ARG A 59 -9.18 8.69 -14.37
C ARG A 59 -8.63 9.44 -15.58
N THR A 60 -7.31 9.44 -15.76
CA THR A 60 -6.62 10.11 -16.88
C THR A 60 -5.47 9.23 -17.35
N GLY A 61 -5.01 9.50 -18.56
CA GLY A 61 -3.78 8.94 -19.09
C GLY A 61 -3.01 9.97 -19.88
N HIS A 62 -1.70 9.80 -19.95
CA HIS A 62 -0.82 10.72 -20.67
C HIS A 62 -0.01 9.98 -21.73
N CYS A 63 0.21 10.65 -22.85
CA CYS A 63 1.26 10.24 -23.77
C CYS A 63 2.62 10.30 -23.07
N ILE A 64 3.38 9.21 -23.15
CA ILE A 64 4.72 9.15 -22.53
C ILE A 64 5.76 10.05 -23.23
N GLN A 65 5.44 10.57 -24.42
CA GLN A 65 6.33 11.42 -25.22
C GLN A 65 5.92 12.90 -25.17
N CYS A 66 4.73 13.26 -25.65
CA CYS A 66 4.30 14.66 -25.72
C CYS A 66 3.50 15.14 -24.51
N ARG A 67 3.19 14.24 -23.56
CA ARG A 67 2.37 14.54 -22.37
C ARG A 67 0.96 15.06 -22.69
N ALA A 68 0.42 14.79 -23.87
CA ALA A 68 -1.00 15.00 -24.14
C ALA A 68 -1.85 14.14 -23.19
N GLU A 69 -2.85 14.75 -22.56
CA GLU A 69 -3.79 14.12 -21.63
C GLU A 69 -4.96 13.49 -22.39
N TYR A 70 -5.43 12.35 -21.88
CA TYR A 70 -6.57 11.58 -22.38
C TYR A 70 -7.51 11.23 -21.24
N THR A 71 -8.81 11.27 -21.50
CA THR A 71 -9.86 11.01 -20.51
C THR A 71 -9.98 9.52 -20.18
N GLN A 72 -10.60 9.20 -19.04
CA GLN A 72 -10.89 7.83 -18.64
C GLN A 72 -11.68 7.06 -19.72
N ASP A 73 -12.67 7.69 -20.35
CA ASP A 73 -13.48 7.04 -21.39
C ASP A 73 -12.66 6.67 -22.62
N TRP A 74 -11.80 7.59 -23.08
CA TRP A 74 -10.86 7.31 -24.15
C TRP A 74 -9.92 6.15 -23.78
N MET A 75 -9.36 6.19 -22.56
CA MET A 75 -8.47 5.14 -22.04
C MET A 75 -9.18 3.79 -22.00
N LYS A 76 -10.40 3.74 -21.48
CA LYS A 76 -11.23 2.54 -21.40
C LYS A 76 -11.46 1.94 -22.78
N GLU A 77 -11.91 2.76 -23.72
CA GLU A 77 -12.21 2.31 -25.08
C GLU A 77 -10.96 1.70 -25.74
N ARG A 78 -9.80 2.34 -25.56
CA ARG A 78 -8.53 1.91 -26.17
C ARG A 78 -7.92 0.69 -25.49
N ILE A 79 -7.95 0.60 -24.16
CA ILE A 79 -7.39 -0.52 -23.38
C ILE A 79 -8.21 -1.80 -23.58
N MET A 80 -9.53 -1.69 -23.80
CA MET A 80 -10.39 -2.86 -24.03
C MET A 80 -10.18 -3.50 -25.40
N LYS A 81 -9.68 -2.73 -26.38
CA LYS A 81 -9.29 -3.24 -27.70
C LYS A 81 -7.97 -4.02 -27.61
N PRO A 82 -7.74 -5.04 -28.46
CA PRO A 82 -6.47 -5.78 -28.50
C PRO A 82 -5.36 -4.99 -29.23
N SER A 83 -5.18 -3.71 -28.89
CA SER A 83 -4.25 -2.78 -29.55
C SER A 83 -3.58 -1.85 -28.54
N ILE A 84 -2.35 -1.41 -28.82
CA ILE A 84 -1.62 -0.49 -27.92
C ILE A 84 -2.22 0.91 -28.08
N PRO A 85 -2.65 1.59 -27.00
CA PRO A 85 -3.13 2.97 -27.08
C PRO A 85 -2.03 3.90 -27.60
N LYS A 86 -2.28 4.55 -28.73
CA LYS A 86 -1.35 5.48 -29.38
C LYS A 86 -1.81 6.91 -29.22
N CYS A 87 -0.85 7.82 -29.18
CA CYS A 87 -1.12 9.25 -29.14
C CYS A 87 -1.80 9.71 -30.43
N GLU A 88 -2.80 10.58 -30.28
CA GLU A 88 -3.55 11.20 -31.38
C GLU A 88 -3.05 12.63 -31.66
N ALA A 89 -2.09 13.13 -30.89
CA ALA A 89 -1.47 14.43 -31.13
C ALA A 89 -0.67 14.40 -32.45
N GLU A 90 -0.83 15.44 -33.26
CA GLU A 90 -0.18 15.54 -34.56
C GLU A 90 1.35 15.42 -34.43
N GLY A 91 1.95 14.54 -35.24
CA GLY A 91 3.39 14.28 -35.23
C GLY A 91 3.90 13.47 -34.03
N CYS A 92 3.04 12.89 -33.19
CA CYS A 92 3.46 12.06 -32.05
C CYS A 92 3.11 10.58 -32.25
N GLU A 93 4.13 9.71 -32.19
CA GLU A 93 3.96 8.24 -32.28
C GLU A 93 3.99 7.53 -30.91
N GLY A 94 3.95 8.33 -29.85
CA GLY A 94 4.06 7.87 -28.46
C GLY A 94 2.90 6.96 -28.04
N VAL A 95 3.13 6.19 -26.98
CA VAL A 95 2.11 5.36 -26.33
C VAL A 95 1.40 6.19 -25.25
N VAL A 96 0.09 6.02 -25.13
CA VAL A 96 -0.68 6.61 -24.03
C VAL A 96 -0.76 5.60 -22.89
N LYS A 97 -0.33 6.03 -21.70
CA LYS A 97 -0.32 5.21 -20.49
C LYS A 97 -1.33 5.78 -19.49
N PRO A 98 -2.12 4.96 -18.77
CA PRO A 98 -2.89 5.46 -17.65
C PRO A 98 -1.95 6.05 -16.58
N ASP A 99 -2.44 7.02 -15.83
CA ASP A 99 -1.67 7.70 -14.78
C ASP A 99 -1.55 6.87 -13.50
N ILE A 100 -1.23 5.59 -13.65
CA ILE A 100 -0.82 4.69 -12.58
C ILE A 100 0.71 4.64 -12.53
N VAL A 101 1.28 4.41 -11.35
CA VAL A 101 2.73 4.29 -11.15
C VAL A 101 3.15 2.84 -11.33
N PHE A 102 4.01 2.57 -12.31
CA PHE A 102 4.64 1.27 -12.49
C PHE A 102 5.93 1.17 -11.67
N PHE A 103 6.39 -0.05 -11.41
CA PHE A 103 7.69 -0.27 -10.77
C PHE A 103 8.82 0.43 -11.54
N GLY A 104 9.63 1.20 -10.81
CA GLY A 104 10.72 2.00 -11.37
C GLY A 104 10.33 3.43 -11.76
N GLU A 105 9.03 3.77 -11.77
CA GLU A 105 8.58 5.15 -11.95
C GLU A 105 8.61 5.93 -10.63
N SER A 106 8.77 7.25 -10.74
CA SER A 106 8.66 8.15 -9.58
C SER A 106 7.21 8.27 -9.12
N LEU A 107 7.00 8.34 -7.81
CA LEU A 107 5.68 8.64 -7.25
C LEU A 107 5.26 10.08 -7.64
N PRO A 108 3.94 10.38 -7.64
CA PRO A 108 3.45 11.70 -7.99
C PRO A 108 4.03 12.79 -7.08
N HIS A 109 4.27 13.99 -7.62
CA HIS A 109 4.78 15.12 -6.84
C HIS A 109 3.93 15.42 -5.60
N ARG A 110 2.58 15.29 -5.74
CA ARG A 110 1.63 15.46 -4.63
C ARG A 110 1.95 14.56 -3.44
N PHE A 111 2.42 13.33 -3.68
CA PHE A 111 2.83 12.42 -2.62
C PHE A 111 3.98 13.00 -1.77
N LEU A 112 5.03 13.48 -2.44
CA LEU A 112 6.20 14.05 -1.76
C LEU A 112 5.86 15.33 -1.00
N GLN A 113 5.05 16.19 -1.62
CA GLN A 113 4.59 17.44 -1.03
C GLN A 113 3.76 17.20 0.24
N CYS A 114 2.67 16.42 0.14
CA CYS A 114 1.81 16.11 1.26
C CYS A 114 2.57 15.38 2.37
N MET A 115 3.47 14.44 2.02
CA MET A 115 4.34 13.78 2.99
C MET A 115 5.18 14.79 3.80
N SER A 116 5.71 15.83 3.17
CA SER A 116 6.50 16.85 3.87
C SER A 116 5.65 17.78 4.73
N GLU A 117 4.42 18.08 4.32
CA GLU A 117 3.56 19.08 4.98
C GLU A 117 2.69 18.50 6.10
N ASP A 118 2.24 17.25 5.97
CA ASP A 118 1.18 16.69 6.80
C ASP A 118 1.72 16.02 8.08
N PHE A 119 2.85 15.30 7.99
CA PHE A 119 3.35 14.51 9.12
C PHE A 119 3.77 15.35 10.33
N GLY A 120 4.14 16.61 10.13
CA GLY A 120 4.39 17.56 11.21
C GLY A 120 3.13 18.00 11.96
N LYS A 121 1.94 17.78 11.39
CA LYS A 121 0.62 18.15 11.93
C LYS A 121 -0.21 16.92 12.35
N CYS A 122 0.30 15.72 12.12
CA CYS A 122 -0.38 14.47 12.41
C CYS A 122 -0.36 14.19 13.92
N ASP A 123 -1.54 13.98 14.50
CA ASP A 123 -1.73 13.63 15.93
C ASP A 123 -2.01 12.14 16.16
N LEU A 124 -2.43 11.41 15.12
CA LEU A 124 -2.66 9.97 15.11
C LEU A 124 -2.40 9.43 13.70
N LEU A 125 -1.65 8.33 13.58
CA LEU A 125 -1.48 7.62 12.33
C LEU A 125 -2.24 6.28 12.38
N ILE A 126 -3.20 6.10 11.48
CA ILE A 126 -3.91 4.83 11.30
C ILE A 126 -3.42 4.20 9.99
N ILE A 127 -2.86 3.00 10.09
CA ILE A 127 -2.36 2.20 8.98
C ILE A 127 -3.29 1.01 8.82
N MET A 128 -3.82 0.78 7.62
CA MET A 128 -4.81 -0.27 7.38
C MET A 128 -4.49 -1.04 6.10
N GLY A 129 -4.56 -2.37 6.17
CA GLY A 129 -4.62 -3.22 4.97
C GLY A 129 -3.40 -3.14 4.05
N THR A 130 -2.20 -2.97 4.59
CA THR A 130 -0.97 -2.92 3.80
C THR A 130 0.15 -3.68 4.48
N SER A 131 0.93 -4.45 3.70
CA SER A 131 2.11 -5.17 4.21
C SER A 131 3.34 -4.29 4.43
N LEU A 132 3.30 -3.01 4.02
CA LEU A 132 4.42 -2.06 4.12
C LEU A 132 5.73 -2.56 3.48
N LEU A 133 5.63 -3.28 2.35
CA LEU A 133 6.80 -3.77 1.61
C LEU A 133 7.29 -2.82 0.51
N VAL A 134 6.41 -1.95 0.00
CA VAL A 134 6.70 -1.11 -1.16
C VAL A 134 7.21 0.26 -0.72
N GLN A 135 8.45 0.57 -1.11
CA GLN A 135 9.05 1.90 -0.89
C GLN A 135 8.70 2.85 -2.05
N PRO A 136 8.59 4.17 -1.79
CA PRO A 136 8.84 4.86 -0.52
C PRO A 136 7.64 4.86 0.45
N PHE A 137 6.49 4.26 0.09
CA PHE A 137 5.26 4.32 0.89
C PHE A 137 5.44 3.73 2.29
N ALA A 138 6.12 2.59 2.41
CA ALA A 138 6.40 1.95 3.69
C ALA A 138 7.14 2.86 4.68
N SER A 139 7.97 3.80 4.20
CA SER A 139 8.71 4.72 5.06
C SER A 139 7.85 5.79 5.75
N LEU A 140 6.59 5.98 5.31
CA LEU A 140 5.67 6.96 5.89
C LEU A 140 5.47 6.76 7.39
N VAL A 141 5.48 5.51 7.86
CA VAL A 141 5.28 5.18 9.28
C VAL A 141 6.35 5.79 10.19
N ASN A 142 7.53 6.08 9.66
CA ASN A 142 8.67 6.66 10.37
C ASN A 142 8.73 8.19 10.26
N ARG A 143 7.75 8.83 9.61
CA ARG A 143 7.72 10.30 9.42
C ARG A 143 6.96 11.04 10.52
N THR A 144 6.16 10.32 11.31
CA THR A 144 5.40 10.92 12.43
C THR A 144 6.33 11.31 13.58
N LYS A 145 5.94 12.32 14.35
CA LYS A 145 6.69 12.71 15.58
C LYS A 145 6.72 11.55 16.58
N GLU A 146 7.72 11.54 17.44
CA GLU A 146 7.93 10.46 18.42
C GLU A 146 6.71 10.20 19.32
N ASN A 147 5.98 11.24 19.71
CA ASN A 147 4.85 11.14 20.63
C ASN A 147 3.51 10.78 19.97
N VAL A 148 3.45 10.60 18.64
CA VAL A 148 2.19 10.39 17.90
C VAL A 148 1.78 8.92 17.96
N PRO A 149 0.63 8.54 18.51
CA PRO A 149 0.19 7.15 18.47
C PRO A 149 0.08 6.63 17.02
N ARG A 150 0.43 5.36 16.81
CA ARG A 150 0.29 4.68 15.52
C ARG A 150 -0.50 3.40 15.71
N MET A 151 -1.63 3.29 15.02
CA MET A 151 -2.47 2.10 15.05
C MET A 151 -2.38 1.37 13.72
N TYR A 152 -2.06 0.08 13.76
CA TYR A 152 -1.94 -0.78 12.59
C TYR A 152 -3.03 -1.85 12.61
N ILE A 153 -3.93 -1.81 11.64
CA ILE A 153 -5.07 -2.72 11.49
C ILE A 153 -4.79 -3.61 10.30
N ASN A 154 -4.43 -4.87 10.55
CA ASN A 154 -4.11 -5.80 9.47
C ASN A 154 -4.30 -7.26 9.90
N LEU A 155 -4.42 -8.16 8.93
CA LEU A 155 -4.54 -9.60 9.17
C LEU A 155 -3.29 -10.17 9.83
N GLU A 156 -2.14 -9.66 9.42
CA GLU A 156 -0.82 -10.12 9.85
C GLU A 156 0.05 -8.94 10.29
N ASN A 157 0.89 -9.18 11.28
CA ASN A 157 1.94 -8.25 11.64
C ASN A 157 3.02 -8.29 10.55
N SER A 158 2.86 -7.43 9.54
CA SER A 158 3.82 -7.29 8.44
C SER A 158 4.98 -6.35 8.76
N CYS A 159 5.16 -5.94 10.03
CA CYS A 159 6.33 -5.16 10.39
C CYS A 159 7.58 -6.03 10.19
N PRO A 160 8.58 -5.56 9.41
CA PRO A 160 9.85 -6.26 9.32
C PRO A 160 10.45 -6.41 10.73
N PRO A 161 11.18 -7.51 10.99
CA PRO A 161 11.82 -7.73 12.29
C PRO A 161 12.73 -6.56 12.66
N LYS A 162 12.90 -6.29 13.97
CA LYS A 162 13.76 -5.22 14.47
C LYS A 162 15.11 -5.28 13.77
N LEU A 163 15.41 -4.20 13.04
CA LEU A 163 16.65 -4.06 12.30
C LEU A 163 17.82 -3.92 13.29
N ASP A 164 19.03 -4.26 12.86
CA ASP A 164 20.21 -3.99 13.69
C ASP A 164 20.37 -2.47 13.92
N PRO A 165 21.14 -2.02 14.94
CA PRO A 165 21.25 -0.61 15.28
C PRO A 165 21.69 0.30 14.12
N ILE A 166 22.56 -0.19 13.22
CA ILE A 166 23.05 0.59 12.07
C ILE A 166 21.91 0.78 11.05
N MET A 167 21.19 -0.31 10.74
CA MET A 167 20.03 -0.24 9.85
C MET A 167 18.87 0.56 10.45
N THR A 168 18.70 0.53 11.77
CA THR A 168 17.70 1.33 12.49
C THR A 168 17.95 2.84 12.33
N VAL A 169 19.21 3.28 12.38
CA VAL A 169 19.56 4.69 12.15
C VAL A 169 19.24 5.12 10.71
N ILE A 170 19.39 4.22 9.74
CA ILE A 170 19.19 4.54 8.31
C ILE A 170 17.71 4.48 7.91
N PHE A 171 16.98 3.46 8.37
CA PHE A 171 15.61 3.16 7.91
C PHE A 171 14.52 3.52 8.93
N GLY A 172 14.90 3.92 10.14
CA GLY A 172 13.99 4.16 11.27
C GLY A 172 13.76 2.89 12.10
N SER A 173 13.23 3.07 13.31
CA SER A 173 12.99 1.99 14.29
C SER A 173 11.82 1.07 13.96
N GLY A 174 11.00 1.40 12.95
CA GLY A 174 9.79 0.64 12.63
C GLY A 174 8.76 0.70 13.76
N PHE A 175 7.97 -0.36 13.92
CA PHE A 175 7.00 -0.51 15.00
C PHE A 175 7.56 -1.32 16.18
N ASP A 176 7.09 -1.01 17.38
CA ASP A 176 7.31 -1.81 18.58
C ASP A 176 5.98 -2.22 19.21
N PHE A 177 5.34 -3.28 18.69
CA PHE A 177 4.01 -3.69 19.18
C PHE A 177 4.08 -4.45 20.53
N ASP A 178 5.06 -5.33 20.69
CA ASP A 178 5.16 -6.27 21.81
C ASP A 178 6.29 -5.94 22.80
N GLY A 179 7.01 -4.82 22.58
CA GLY A 179 8.11 -4.42 23.45
C GLY A 179 7.62 -3.93 24.81
N GLU A 180 8.37 -4.25 25.87
CA GLU A 180 8.09 -3.78 27.24
C GLU A 180 8.08 -2.23 27.35
N ASN A 181 8.77 -1.56 26.42
CA ASN A 181 8.85 -0.10 26.34
C ASN A 181 7.92 0.50 25.27
N ASN A 182 6.99 -0.28 24.72
CA ASN A 182 6.01 0.23 23.77
C ASN A 182 5.15 1.31 24.45
N TYR A 183 5.16 2.50 23.86
CA TYR A 183 4.42 3.65 24.39
C TYR A 183 3.44 4.25 23.37
N ARG A 184 3.41 3.76 22.12
CA ARG A 184 2.69 4.45 21.03
C ARG A 184 2.14 3.54 19.92
N ASP A 185 2.60 2.30 19.81
CA ASP A 185 2.29 1.43 18.67
C ASP A 185 1.23 0.40 19.04
N ILE A 186 0.11 0.39 18.33
CA ILE A 186 -0.97 -0.57 18.55
C ILE A 186 -1.11 -1.44 17.31
N PHE A 187 -1.06 -2.76 17.47
CA PHE A 187 -1.44 -3.70 16.42
C PHE A 187 -2.81 -4.29 16.75
N TRP A 188 -3.77 -4.08 15.84
CA TRP A 188 -5.07 -4.72 15.88
C TRP A 188 -5.10 -5.80 14.80
N GLN A 189 -5.19 -7.06 15.22
CA GLN A 189 -5.15 -8.20 14.33
C GLN A 189 -6.55 -8.59 13.85
N GLY A 190 -6.79 -8.50 12.55
CA GLY A 190 -8.04 -8.94 11.92
C GLY A 190 -8.30 -8.25 10.58
N THR A 191 -9.55 -8.29 10.12
CA THR A 191 -9.93 -7.58 8.89
C THR A 191 -10.00 -6.07 9.11
N CYS A 192 -9.73 -5.28 8.07
CA CYS A 192 -9.84 -3.82 8.19
C CYS A 192 -11.27 -3.37 8.50
N ASP A 193 -12.27 -4.08 7.98
CA ASP A 193 -13.68 -3.76 8.22
C ASP A 193 -14.05 -3.99 9.70
N ASP A 194 -13.62 -5.10 10.29
CA ASP A 194 -13.86 -5.40 11.71
C ASP A 194 -13.12 -4.41 12.61
N GLY A 195 -11.87 -4.07 12.29
CA GLY A 195 -11.08 -3.10 13.06
C GLY A 195 -11.67 -1.69 13.01
N CYS A 196 -12.14 -1.25 11.84
CA CYS A 196 -12.86 0.02 11.69
C CYS A 196 -14.20 0.03 12.42
N MET A 197 -14.93 -1.09 12.40
CA MET A 197 -16.19 -1.21 13.15
C MET A 197 -15.94 -1.16 14.65
N ALA A 198 -14.92 -1.86 15.16
CA ALA A 198 -14.56 -1.83 16.57
C ALA A 198 -14.16 -0.42 17.03
N LEU A 199 -13.39 0.32 16.21
CA LEU A 199 -13.08 1.73 16.47
C LEU A 199 -14.34 2.59 16.45
N ALA A 200 -15.21 2.42 15.45
CA ALA A 200 -16.46 3.16 15.36
C ALA A 200 -17.35 2.90 16.60
N GLU A 201 -17.47 1.65 17.05
CA GLU A 201 -18.24 1.31 18.26
C GLU A 201 -17.64 1.95 19.51
N ALA A 202 -16.32 1.93 19.67
CA ALA A 202 -15.64 2.61 20.78
C ALA A 202 -15.85 4.13 20.78
N LEU A 203 -16.03 4.73 19.60
CA LEU A 203 -16.31 6.17 19.42
C LEU A 203 -17.82 6.51 19.49
N GLY A 204 -18.70 5.50 19.62
CA GLY A 204 -20.16 5.68 19.59
C GLY A 204 -20.72 5.90 18.17
N TRP A 205 -19.97 5.57 17.13
CA TRP A 205 -20.31 5.73 15.71
C TRP A 205 -20.73 4.44 15.01
N GLY A 206 -20.75 3.30 15.72
CA GLY A 206 -20.99 1.98 15.12
C GLY A 206 -22.29 1.89 14.31
N GLU A 207 -23.41 2.35 14.87
CA GLU A 207 -24.70 2.36 14.16
C GLU A 207 -24.74 3.37 13.00
N GLU A 208 -24.10 4.53 13.15
CA GLU A 208 -23.96 5.53 12.09
C GLU A 208 -23.19 4.94 10.89
N LEU A 209 -22.07 4.24 11.14
CA LEU A 209 -21.27 3.58 10.12
C LEU A 209 -22.05 2.46 9.41
N LYS A 210 -22.73 1.58 10.16
CA LYS A 210 -23.56 0.50 9.56
C LYS A 210 -24.64 1.05 8.64
N ASN A 211 -25.32 2.11 9.07
CA ASN A 211 -26.36 2.78 8.28
C ASN A 211 -25.77 3.45 7.02
N LEU A 212 -24.62 4.11 7.14
CA LEU A 212 -23.92 4.72 6.01
C LEU A 212 -23.56 3.67 4.96
N VAL A 213 -22.90 2.57 5.35
CA VAL A 213 -22.52 1.48 4.44
C VAL A 213 -23.74 0.93 3.72
N THR A 214 -24.81 0.60 4.46
CA THR A 214 -26.03 0.02 3.91
C THR A 214 -26.70 0.97 2.91
N THR A 215 -26.79 2.25 3.26
CA THR A 215 -27.41 3.28 2.43
C THR A 215 -26.64 3.50 1.13
N GLU A 216 -25.31 3.62 1.20
CA GLU A 216 -24.47 3.85 0.03
C GLU A 216 -24.40 2.62 -0.87
N HIS A 217 -24.34 1.41 -0.30
CA HIS A 217 -24.42 0.18 -1.09
C HIS A 217 -25.74 0.06 -1.83
N ALA A 218 -26.87 0.39 -1.19
CA ALA A 218 -28.17 0.39 -1.86
C ALA A 218 -28.24 1.41 -3.01
N LYS A 219 -27.62 2.59 -2.86
CA LYS A 219 -27.51 3.59 -3.96
C LYS A 219 -26.68 3.05 -5.12
N ILE A 220 -25.55 2.39 -4.85
CA ILE A 220 -24.69 1.81 -5.90
C ILE A 220 -25.42 0.68 -6.63
N ASP A 221 -26.12 -0.18 -5.90
CA ASP A 221 -26.91 -1.28 -6.45
C ASP A 221 -28.07 -0.74 -7.33
N ALA A 222 -28.76 0.31 -6.87
CA ALA A 222 -29.83 0.96 -7.63
C ALA A 222 -29.32 1.66 -8.90
N ALA A 223 -28.11 2.22 -8.88
CA ALA A 223 -27.48 2.84 -10.04
C ALA A 223 -26.93 1.82 -11.06
N ASN A 224 -26.80 0.54 -10.66
CA ASN A 224 -26.24 -0.54 -11.50
C ASN A 224 -27.12 -1.82 -11.46
N PRO A 225 -28.37 -1.76 -11.93
CA PRO A 225 -29.33 -2.86 -11.80
C PRO A 225 -28.89 -4.15 -12.51
N ASP A 226 -28.04 -4.06 -13.53
CA ASP A 226 -27.63 -5.20 -14.38
C ASP A 226 -26.46 -6.03 -13.83
N LYS A 227 -25.93 -5.73 -12.63
CA LYS A 227 -24.74 -6.44 -12.06
C LYS A 227 -24.99 -7.18 -10.75
N GLY A 228 -26.24 -7.29 -10.30
CA GLY A 228 -26.63 -7.96 -9.06
C GLY A 228 -26.58 -9.49 -9.10
N THR A 229 -25.44 -10.11 -9.42
CA THR A 229 -25.10 -11.47 -8.94
C THR A 229 -23.62 -11.76 -9.20
N LEU A 230 -22.81 -11.81 -8.13
CA LEU A 230 -21.56 -12.59 -8.19
C LEU A 230 -21.97 -14.07 -8.35
N PRO A 231 -21.39 -14.86 -9.27
CA PRO A 231 -21.67 -16.28 -9.33
C PRO A 231 -21.23 -16.91 -8.01
N ALA A 232 -22.17 -17.58 -7.34
CA ALA A 232 -21.90 -18.42 -6.19
C ALA A 232 -20.71 -19.34 -6.51
N LYS A 233 -19.73 -19.40 -5.61
CA LYS A 233 -18.67 -20.41 -5.65
C LYS A 233 -19.35 -21.77 -5.85
N LYS A 234 -19.13 -22.42 -6.99
CA LYS A 234 -19.53 -23.81 -7.17
C LYS A 234 -18.87 -24.60 -6.04
N ALA A 235 -19.71 -25.21 -5.21
CA ALA A 235 -19.29 -26.21 -4.26
C ALA A 235 -18.55 -27.30 -5.03
N ASP A 236 -17.30 -27.53 -4.66
CA ASP A 236 -16.50 -28.61 -5.20
C ASP A 236 -17.15 -29.93 -4.78
N SER A 237 -17.73 -30.62 -5.76
CA SER A 237 -18.35 -31.92 -5.57
C SER A 237 -17.26 -32.95 -5.34
N THR A 238 -17.21 -33.50 -4.13
CA THR A 238 -16.46 -34.70 -3.76
C THR A 238 -16.69 -35.83 -4.78
N PRO A 239 -15.64 -36.53 -5.25
CA PRO A 239 -15.81 -37.74 -6.02
C PRO A 239 -16.23 -38.91 -5.12
N GLU A 240 -17.17 -39.65 -5.67
CA GLU A 240 -17.92 -40.79 -5.19
C GLU A 240 -17.01 -41.97 -4.76
N LYS A 241 -17.28 -42.56 -3.59
CA LYS A 241 -16.72 -43.83 -3.16
C LYS A 241 -17.53 -44.98 -3.75
N THR A 242 -16.92 -45.80 -4.61
CA THR A 242 -17.43 -47.14 -4.92
C THR A 242 -16.64 -48.21 -4.14
N ASN A 243 -17.37 -49.03 -3.38
CA ASN A 243 -16.87 -50.13 -2.56
C ASN A 243 -16.31 -51.30 -3.39
N ALA A 244 -15.19 -51.87 -2.95
CA ALA A 244 -14.87 -53.29 -3.12
C ALA A 244 -13.86 -53.76 -2.05
N THR A 245 -14.33 -54.60 -1.12
CA THR A 245 -13.54 -55.50 -0.24
C THR A 245 -13.36 -56.85 -1.00
N PRO A 246 -12.47 -57.82 -0.65
CA PRO A 246 -11.86 -58.05 0.67
C PRO A 246 -10.45 -58.76 0.76
N LYS A 247 -10.00 -58.91 2.03
CA LYS A 247 -9.21 -60.00 2.67
C LYS A 247 -7.76 -59.73 3.15
N LYS A 248 -7.58 -60.22 4.39
CA LYS A 248 -6.49 -60.14 5.39
C LYS A 248 -5.13 -60.70 4.96
N ALA A 249 -4.06 -60.17 5.57
CA ALA A 249 -3.01 -60.95 6.24
C ALA A 249 -2.19 -60.08 7.24
N ASP A 250 -1.84 -60.72 8.37
CA ASP A 250 -1.06 -60.23 9.52
C ASP A 250 0.35 -59.71 9.20
N THR A 251 0.84 -58.73 9.97
CA THR A 251 1.99 -58.88 10.90
C THR A 251 2.43 -57.52 11.53
N THR A 252 2.36 -57.48 12.88
CA THR A 252 3.20 -56.85 13.92
C THR A 252 3.84 -55.43 13.74
N PRO A 253 3.76 -54.55 14.77
CA PRO A 253 4.10 -53.12 14.65
C PRO A 253 5.56 -52.77 15.02
N LYS A 254 6.16 -51.81 14.29
CA LYS A 254 7.43 -51.18 14.65
C LYS A 254 7.21 -49.69 14.95
N LYS A 255 7.42 -49.30 16.21
CA LYS A 255 7.48 -47.91 16.68
C LYS A 255 8.65 -47.17 16.02
N THR A 256 8.44 -45.91 15.64
CA THR A 256 9.48 -44.86 15.69
C THR A 256 8.81 -43.49 15.74
N GLU A 257 9.05 -42.77 16.84
CA GLU A 257 9.00 -41.31 16.93
C GLU A 257 9.85 -40.68 15.82
N ASN A 258 9.45 -39.50 15.34
CA ASN A 258 10.39 -38.57 14.73
C ASN A 258 10.02 -37.12 14.99
N THR A 259 10.87 -36.51 15.81
CA THR A 259 11.05 -35.11 16.14
C THR A 259 11.42 -34.26 14.90
N PRO A 260 11.09 -32.96 14.84
CA PRO A 260 11.43 -32.11 13.70
C PRO A 260 12.94 -31.84 13.60
N LYS A 261 13.49 -31.98 12.38
CA LYS A 261 14.89 -31.73 12.04
C LYS A 261 15.24 -30.24 12.09
N LYS A 262 16.33 -29.95 12.82
CA LYS A 262 17.10 -28.71 12.85
C LYS A 262 17.83 -28.53 11.50
N CYS A 263 17.70 -27.38 10.86
CA CYS A 263 18.46 -27.06 9.63
C CYS A 263 19.82 -26.46 10.01
N GLU A 264 20.90 -27.08 9.51
CA GLU A 264 22.29 -26.72 9.77
C GLU A 264 22.76 -25.55 8.90
N THR A 265 23.55 -24.65 9.49
CA THR A 265 24.28 -23.56 8.84
C THR A 265 25.49 -24.07 8.05
N PRO A 266 25.78 -23.57 6.83
CA PRO A 266 27.04 -23.85 6.15
C PRO A 266 28.19 -23.03 6.73
N LYS A 267 29.34 -23.69 6.89
CA LYS A 267 30.61 -23.15 7.38
C LYS A 267 31.24 -22.16 6.40
N THR A 268 31.88 -21.15 6.99
CA THR A 268 32.72 -20.11 6.40
C THR A 268 33.97 -20.67 5.72
N SER A 269 34.36 -20.08 4.58
CA SER A 269 35.72 -20.16 4.03
C SER A 269 36.27 -18.74 3.87
N ASP A 270 37.39 -18.48 4.56
CA ASP A 270 38.16 -17.25 4.56
C ASP A 270 38.55 -16.76 3.16
N LYS A 271 38.16 -15.51 2.84
CA LYS A 271 38.90 -14.65 1.91
C LYS A 271 38.83 -13.21 2.41
N THR A 272 39.97 -12.72 2.88
CA THR A 272 40.25 -11.33 3.28
C THR A 272 39.94 -10.35 2.14
N PRO A 273 39.13 -9.31 2.34
CA PRO A 273 38.98 -8.24 1.34
C PRO A 273 40.18 -7.26 1.40
N PRO A 274 40.60 -6.67 0.26
CA PRO A 274 41.72 -5.74 0.22
C PRO A 274 41.36 -4.39 0.85
N LYS A 275 42.38 -3.78 1.46
CA LYS A 275 42.36 -2.49 2.17
C LYS A 275 42.03 -1.33 1.22
N PRO A 276 41.17 -0.36 1.61
CA PRO A 276 40.94 0.83 0.78
C PRO A 276 42.16 1.77 0.81
N GLU A 277 42.58 2.17 -0.39
CA GLU A 277 43.67 3.11 -0.65
C GLU A 277 43.23 4.54 -0.31
N ALA A 278 44.14 5.31 0.32
CA ALA A 278 43.88 6.66 0.78
C ALA A 278 43.77 7.64 -0.40
N ALA A 279 42.64 8.35 -0.48
CA ALA A 279 42.47 9.46 -1.41
C ALA A 279 43.38 10.64 -1.00
N THR A 280 44.22 11.07 -1.94
CA THR A 280 45.04 12.28 -1.87
C THR A 280 44.17 13.55 -1.89
N PRO A 281 44.51 14.60 -1.12
CA PRO A 281 43.74 15.84 -1.12
C PRO A 281 44.00 16.66 -2.40
N LYS A 282 42.92 17.02 -3.10
CA LYS A 282 42.96 18.02 -4.18
C LYS A 282 43.14 19.42 -3.59
N ALA A 283 44.06 20.17 -4.20
CA ALA A 283 44.43 21.53 -3.87
C ALA A 283 43.27 22.54 -4.04
N THR A 284 43.17 23.44 -3.07
CA THR A 284 42.29 24.62 -3.05
C THR A 284 42.87 25.72 -3.95
N PRO A 285 42.09 26.39 -4.83
CA PRO A 285 42.52 27.65 -5.44
C PRO A 285 42.32 28.80 -4.45
N GLY A 286 43.35 29.65 -4.35
CA GLY A 286 43.47 30.72 -3.36
C GLY A 286 42.40 31.82 -3.45
N SER A 287 42.08 32.38 -2.28
CA SER A 287 41.31 33.61 -2.11
C SER A 287 42.14 34.83 -2.52
N GLY A 288 41.74 35.47 -3.62
CA GLY A 288 42.22 36.79 -4.02
C GLY A 288 41.55 37.89 -3.19
N SER A 289 42.35 38.62 -2.41
CA SER A 289 41.97 39.81 -1.67
C SER A 289 41.44 40.92 -2.59
N LYS A 290 40.19 41.36 -2.41
CA LYS A 290 39.73 42.68 -2.86
C LYS A 290 39.69 43.63 -1.66
N LYS A 291 40.62 44.58 -1.65
CA LYS A 291 40.64 45.75 -0.77
C LYS A 291 39.49 46.70 -1.15
N THR A 292 38.68 47.07 -0.18
CA THR A 292 37.72 48.18 -0.24
C THR A 292 38.45 49.49 0.15
N PRO A 293 38.21 50.64 -0.51
CA PRO A 293 38.81 51.90 -0.13
C PRO A 293 38.08 52.55 1.06
N PRO A 294 38.74 53.39 1.88
CA PRO A 294 38.15 53.94 3.10
C PRO A 294 37.23 55.13 2.81
N LYS A 295 36.16 55.25 3.61
CA LYS A 295 35.40 56.48 3.80
C LYS A 295 35.90 57.15 5.09
N LYS A 296 36.42 58.37 4.92
CA LYS A 296 36.75 59.42 5.90
C LYS A 296 37.81 59.09 6.96
#